data_AF-A0A850B614-F1
#
_entry.id   AF-A0A850B614-F1
#
_cell.length_a   1.000
_cell.length_b   1.000
_cell.length_c   1.000
_cell.angle_alpha   90.00
_cell.angle_beta   90.00
_cell.angle_gamma   90.00
#
_symmetry.space_group_name_H-M   'P 1'
#
loop_
_entity.id
_entity.type
_entity.pdbx_description
1 polymer ?
#
loop_
_entity_poly.entity_id
_entity_poly.type
_entity_poly.pdbx_seq_one_letter_code
_entity_poly.pdbx_strand_id
1 'polypeptide(L)'
;AARPAAANPFGAAPAPTAPAANNPFAAGSPMASFPSANMNPYTSPSARGMAAGGQAAGGGGPLDVGDVMDRSWKIFTANLGQLILGMFLYIVVVMVAVFGSMLIMGIGGGIAGALADAGNDEIGVAVMVISMVLFAVALFALTSWMVVGLFRWILGVARGEPGGVGLIFSGGPYLLPAMGAGLLFTLATMLGYLACIVPGLFVALIFSQFLWLILDRNAGPLDSLSQSMRLTEGNRMSLFLLGLIAMGISLVGGFIPFSFLFTGPFIYLMMAVAYLRMTGQTTADMLQNRPMAMGMPPQ
;
A
#
# COMPACT_ATOMS: atom_id res chain seq x y z
N ALA A 1 9.88 34.97 67.63
CA ALA A 1 10.24 33.56 67.38
C ALA A 1 9.18 32.92 66.50
N ALA A 2 9.52 32.50 65.29
CA ALA A 2 8.92 31.38 64.53
C ALA A 2 9.52 31.37 63.10
N ARG A 3 10.01 30.20 62.67
CA ARG A 3 10.60 29.90 61.36
C ARG A 3 9.54 29.83 60.25
N PRO A 4 9.87 30.15 58.98
CA PRO A 4 8.96 30.00 57.84
C PRO A 4 8.88 28.55 57.35
N ALA A 5 7.68 28.18 56.88
CA ALA A 5 7.36 26.87 56.31
C ALA A 5 7.90 26.70 54.88
N ALA A 6 8.29 25.47 54.57
CA ALA A 6 8.97 25.03 53.36
C ALA A 6 8.09 25.11 52.09
N ALA A 7 8.67 25.61 51.00
CA ALA A 7 8.10 25.62 49.66
C ALA A 7 8.47 24.33 48.88
N ASN A 8 7.51 23.83 48.10
CA ASN A 8 7.59 22.62 47.28
C ASN A 8 8.74 22.68 46.24
N PRO A 9 9.64 21.68 46.17
CA PRO A 9 10.87 21.76 45.36
C PRO A 9 10.74 21.33 43.89
N PHE A 10 9.54 21.14 43.33
CA PHE A 10 9.37 20.69 41.93
C PHE A 10 8.29 21.45 41.13
N GLY A 11 8.31 22.79 41.22
CA GLY A 11 7.55 23.69 40.33
C GLY A 11 8.33 24.02 39.04
N ALA A 12 7.60 24.17 37.93
CA ALA A 12 8.08 24.25 36.55
C ALA A 12 9.29 25.18 36.28
N ALA A 13 10.26 24.69 35.50
CA ALA A 13 11.40 25.47 35.03
C ALA A 13 10.99 26.42 33.87
N PRO A 14 11.45 27.69 33.88
CA PRO A 14 11.19 28.66 32.80
C PRO A 14 12.03 28.36 31.55
N ALA A 15 11.50 28.72 30.38
CA ALA A 15 12.13 28.55 29.08
C ALA A 15 13.50 29.27 29.00
N PRO A 16 14.54 28.69 28.37
CA PRO A 16 15.83 29.34 28.24
C PRO A 16 15.75 30.49 27.23
N THR A 17 15.90 31.71 27.75
CA THR A 17 16.17 32.93 26.97
C THR A 17 17.53 32.80 26.29
N ALA A 18 17.58 33.04 24.98
CA ALA A 18 18.81 33.03 24.19
C ALA A 18 19.85 34.05 24.71
N PRO A 19 21.12 33.67 24.93
CA PRO A 19 22.17 34.64 25.24
C PRO A 19 22.56 35.44 24.01
N ALA A 20 22.57 36.76 24.15
CA ALA A 20 22.99 37.72 23.15
C ALA A 20 24.50 37.62 22.85
N ALA A 21 24.79 37.67 21.54
CA ALA A 21 25.89 38.36 20.88
C ALA A 21 27.20 38.57 21.68
N ASN A 22 28.19 37.70 21.46
CA ASN A 22 29.61 38.08 21.38
C ASN A 22 30.47 36.91 20.88
N ASN A 23 30.19 36.44 19.66
CA ASN A 23 31.09 35.52 18.97
C ASN A 23 31.83 36.29 17.86
N PRO A 24 33.15 36.53 17.96
CA PRO A 24 33.92 37.32 16.99
C PRO A 24 34.10 36.60 15.64
N PHE A 25 33.61 35.37 15.49
CA PHE A 25 33.51 34.64 14.22
C PHE A 25 32.14 34.79 13.53
N ALA A 26 31.23 35.62 14.06
CA ALA A 26 29.91 35.87 13.45
C ALA A 26 29.93 36.84 12.26
N ALA A 27 31.09 37.43 11.94
CA ALA A 27 31.25 38.29 10.78
C ALA A 27 31.65 37.45 9.55
N GLY A 28 30.66 37.08 8.73
CA GLY A 28 30.92 36.72 7.33
C GLY A 28 30.43 35.36 6.82
N SER A 29 29.45 34.71 7.46
CA SER A 29 28.76 33.58 6.82
C SER A 29 27.40 34.07 6.29
N PRO A 30 27.20 34.21 4.97
CA PRO A 30 25.83 34.32 4.47
C PRO A 30 25.12 33.04 4.89
N MET A 31 24.08 33.16 5.73
CA MET A 31 23.13 32.06 5.90
C MET A 31 22.56 31.76 4.51
N ALA A 32 23.18 30.82 3.82
CA ALA A 32 22.56 30.17 2.69
C ALA A 32 21.32 29.49 3.27
N SER A 33 20.15 30.08 2.96
CA SER A 33 18.87 29.40 3.04
C SER A 33 19.08 28.00 2.46
N PHE A 34 19.05 26.97 3.30
CA PHE A 34 19.10 25.60 2.81
C PHE A 34 17.94 25.44 1.82
N PRO A 35 18.22 25.12 0.55
CA PRO A 35 17.14 24.93 -0.41
C PRO A 35 16.24 23.80 0.08
N SER A 36 14.92 23.95 -0.07
CA SER A 36 13.95 22.86 0.11
C SER A 36 14.45 21.60 -0.60
N ALA A 37 14.14 20.40 -0.09
CA ALA A 37 14.65 19.10 -0.59
C ALA A 37 14.62 18.91 -2.12
N ASN A 38 13.76 19.66 -2.83
CA ASN A 38 13.70 19.75 -4.30
C ASN A 38 14.87 20.48 -4.97
N MET A 39 15.81 21.07 -4.23
CA MET A 39 16.94 21.87 -4.77
C MET A 39 18.31 21.35 -4.29
N ASN A 40 18.42 20.09 -3.87
CA ASN A 40 19.72 19.46 -3.61
C ASN A 40 20.28 18.82 -4.91
N PRO A 41 21.36 19.38 -5.51
CA PRO A 41 21.94 18.86 -6.76
C PRO A 41 22.53 17.45 -6.61
N TYR A 42 22.78 17.00 -5.38
CA TYR A 42 23.31 15.67 -5.05
C TYR A 42 22.22 14.65 -4.69
N THR A 43 20.93 14.99 -4.86
CA THR A 43 19.85 14.03 -4.62
C THR A 43 19.92 12.89 -5.63
N SER A 44 19.99 11.65 -5.15
CA SER A 44 20.02 10.47 -6.01
C SER A 44 18.74 10.37 -6.85
N PRO A 45 18.76 9.73 -8.04
CA PRO A 45 17.56 9.53 -8.84
C PRO A 45 16.41 8.86 -8.06
N SER A 46 16.76 7.96 -7.13
CA SER A 46 15.80 7.34 -6.20
C SER A 46 15.17 8.33 -5.21
N ALA A 47 15.96 9.28 -4.69
CA ALA A 47 15.47 10.31 -3.77
C ALA A 47 14.63 11.38 -4.49
N ARG A 48 14.90 11.65 -5.77
CA ARG A 48 14.10 12.56 -6.60
C ARG A 48 12.69 12.00 -6.89
N GLY A 49 12.58 10.68 -7.08
CA GLY A 49 11.29 9.98 -7.18
C GLY A 49 10.51 9.95 -5.86
N MET A 50 11.20 9.87 -4.71
CA MET A 50 10.57 9.94 -3.38
C MET A 50 10.12 11.36 -2.99
N ALA A 51 10.87 12.40 -3.37
CA ALA A 51 10.51 13.78 -3.07
C ALA A 51 9.27 14.28 -3.85
N ALA A 52 9.06 13.77 -5.07
CA ALA A 52 7.89 14.10 -5.89
C ALA A 52 6.56 13.56 -5.31
N GLY A 53 6.59 12.54 -4.44
CA GLY A 53 5.41 11.99 -3.76
C GLY A 53 5.12 12.60 -2.37
N GLY A 54 6.00 13.49 -1.88
CA GLY A 54 6.01 13.94 -0.48
C GLY A 54 5.01 15.05 -0.11
N GLN A 55 4.27 15.60 -1.06
CA GLN A 55 3.37 16.74 -0.80
C GLN A 55 1.98 16.51 -1.38
N ALA A 56 1.09 15.92 -0.57
CA ALA A 56 -0.33 16.26 -0.55
C ALA A 56 -1.02 15.66 0.68
N ALA A 57 -0.88 16.29 1.84
CA ALA A 57 -1.93 16.18 2.84
C ALA A 57 -3.15 16.98 2.32
N GLY A 58 -4.20 16.27 1.87
CA GLY A 58 -5.55 16.85 1.70
C GLY A 58 -5.79 17.78 0.51
N GLY A 59 -5.25 17.47 -0.67
CA GLY A 59 -5.47 18.28 -1.90
C GLY A 59 -6.52 17.74 -2.89
N GLY A 60 -7.08 16.55 -2.66
CA GLY A 60 -8.06 15.95 -3.56
C GLY A 60 -9.46 16.51 -3.36
N GLY A 61 -10.10 16.97 -4.44
CA GLY A 61 -11.52 17.35 -4.43
C GLY A 61 -12.46 16.16 -4.17
N PRO A 62 -13.78 16.41 -4.02
CA PRO A 62 -14.76 15.34 -3.84
C PRO A 62 -14.66 14.31 -4.97
N LEU A 63 -14.69 13.03 -4.59
CA LEU A 63 -14.52 11.92 -5.51
C LEU A 63 -15.77 11.74 -6.38
N ASP A 64 -15.65 12.07 -7.66
CA ASP A 64 -16.67 11.75 -8.66
C ASP A 64 -16.41 10.34 -9.23
N VAL A 65 -17.37 9.44 -9.02
CA VAL A 65 -17.30 8.05 -9.48
C VAL A 65 -17.25 7.96 -11.00
N GLY A 66 -17.95 8.85 -11.72
CA GLY A 66 -17.93 8.90 -13.18
C GLY A 66 -16.55 9.26 -13.74
N ASP A 67 -15.92 10.29 -13.17
CA ASP A 67 -14.55 10.70 -13.52
C ASP A 67 -13.53 9.58 -13.24
N VAL A 68 -13.64 8.90 -12.09
CA VAL A 68 -12.76 7.75 -11.77
C VAL A 68 -12.92 6.65 -12.81
N MET A 69 -14.15 6.25 -13.13
CA MET A 69 -14.43 5.19 -14.10
C MET A 69 -13.91 5.54 -15.50
N ASP A 70 -14.16 6.76 -15.99
CA ASP A 70 -13.71 7.22 -17.30
C ASP A 70 -12.17 7.22 -17.41
N ARG A 71 -11.49 7.74 -16.38
CA ARG A 71 -10.02 7.72 -16.30
C ARG A 71 -9.47 6.30 -16.27
N SER A 72 -10.02 5.45 -15.41
CA SER A 72 -9.58 4.06 -15.30
C SER A 72 -9.79 3.32 -16.60
N TRP A 73 -10.88 3.56 -17.32
CA TRP A 73 -11.13 2.97 -18.63
C TRP A 73 -10.12 3.45 -19.69
N LYS A 74 -9.83 4.75 -19.75
CA LYS A 74 -8.81 5.31 -20.65
C LYS A 74 -7.43 4.72 -20.39
N ILE A 75 -7.01 4.67 -19.13
CA ILE A 75 -5.70 4.10 -18.75
C ILE A 75 -5.67 2.59 -19.03
N PHE A 76 -6.76 1.88 -18.73
CA PHE A 76 -6.87 0.44 -18.96
C PHE A 76 -6.73 0.08 -20.43
N THR A 77 -7.50 0.74 -21.31
CA THR A 77 -7.47 0.50 -22.76
C THR A 77 -6.14 0.89 -23.39
N ALA A 78 -5.52 2.00 -22.93
CA ALA A 78 -4.19 2.42 -23.39
C ALA A 78 -3.07 1.44 -22.98
N ASN A 79 -3.22 0.73 -21.86
CA ASN A 79 -2.21 -0.17 -21.30
C ASN A 79 -2.65 -1.64 -21.30
N LEU A 80 -3.63 -2.01 -22.13
CA LEU A 80 -4.32 -3.30 -22.05
C LEU A 80 -3.34 -4.47 -22.16
N GLY A 81 -2.42 -4.44 -23.12
CA GLY A 81 -1.42 -5.50 -23.31
C GLY A 81 -0.56 -5.73 -22.05
N GLN A 82 -0.05 -4.66 -21.44
CA GLN A 82 0.77 -4.78 -20.23
C GLN A 82 -0.05 -5.22 -19.02
N LEU A 83 -1.29 -4.73 -18.89
CA LEU A 83 -2.18 -5.06 -17.78
C LEU A 83 -2.60 -6.53 -17.80
N ILE A 84 -2.98 -7.05 -18.96
CA ILE A 84 -3.34 -8.46 -19.13
C ILE A 84 -2.11 -9.36 -18.95
N LEU A 85 -0.97 -9.01 -19.56
CA LEU A 85 0.26 -9.78 -19.40
C LEU A 85 0.75 -9.82 -17.95
N GLY A 86 0.72 -8.67 -17.27
CA GLY A 86 1.12 -8.58 -15.87
C GLY A 86 0.18 -9.35 -14.94
N MET A 87 -1.13 -9.30 -15.20
CA MET A 87 -2.10 -10.09 -14.44
C MET A 87 -1.92 -11.59 -14.68
N PHE A 88 -1.71 -12.01 -15.94
CA PHE A 88 -1.43 -13.40 -16.27
C PHE A 88 -0.16 -13.90 -15.57
N LEU A 89 0.94 -13.14 -15.62
CA LEU A 89 2.18 -13.49 -14.94
C LEU A 89 2.00 -13.55 -13.42
N TYR A 90 1.27 -12.60 -12.84
CA TYR A 90 0.91 -12.63 -11.41
C TYR A 90 0.18 -13.94 -11.06
N ILE A 91 -0.85 -14.32 -11.82
CA ILE A 91 -1.62 -15.54 -11.59
C ILE A 91 -0.72 -16.78 -11.72
N VAL A 92 0.10 -16.87 -12.78
CA VAL A 92 0.99 -18.02 -12.99
C VAL A 92 1.99 -18.16 -11.83
N VAL A 93 2.60 -17.06 -11.40
CA VAL A 93 3.55 -17.08 -10.27
C VAL A 93 2.86 -17.47 -8.98
N VAL A 94 1.68 -16.91 -8.69
CA VAL A 94 0.88 -17.27 -7.50
C VAL A 94 0.41 -18.72 -7.57
N MET A 95 0.06 -19.24 -8.76
CA MET A 95 -0.27 -20.66 -8.91
C MET A 95 0.93 -21.55 -8.63
N VAL A 96 2.08 -21.29 -9.26
CA VAL A 96 3.31 -22.07 -9.01
C VAL A 96 3.70 -22.03 -7.53
N ALA A 97 3.56 -20.87 -6.88
CA ALA A 97 3.73 -20.67 -5.46
C ALA A 97 2.79 -21.55 -4.61
N VAL A 98 1.49 -21.56 -4.93
CA VAL A 98 0.48 -22.37 -4.25
C VAL A 98 0.77 -23.86 -4.44
N PHE A 99 1.04 -24.30 -5.67
CA PHE A 99 1.41 -25.69 -5.96
C PHE A 99 2.70 -26.11 -5.26
N GLY A 100 3.73 -25.25 -5.27
CA GLY A 100 4.99 -25.49 -4.58
C GLY A 100 4.81 -25.59 -3.06
N SER A 101 3.98 -24.72 -2.47
CA SER A 101 3.66 -24.81 -1.04
C SER A 101 2.85 -26.08 -0.71
N MET A 102 1.97 -26.54 -1.60
CA MET A 102 1.27 -27.83 -1.42
C MET A 102 2.22 -29.02 -1.32
N LEU A 103 3.41 -28.97 -1.94
CA LEU A 103 4.41 -30.03 -1.78
C LEU A 103 4.92 -30.12 -0.33
N ILE A 104 5.03 -29.00 0.40
CA ILE A 104 5.41 -29.00 1.82
C ILE A 104 4.39 -29.80 2.64
N MET A 105 3.11 -29.56 2.39
CA MET A 105 2.01 -30.27 3.05
C MET A 105 1.97 -31.74 2.62
N GLY A 106 2.18 -32.04 1.33
CA GLY A 106 2.17 -33.41 0.81
C GLY A 106 3.31 -34.27 1.36
N ILE A 107 4.54 -33.73 1.36
CA ILE A 107 5.72 -34.41 1.93
C ILE A 107 5.51 -34.60 3.43
N GLY A 108 5.06 -33.56 4.14
CA GLY A 108 4.74 -33.62 5.56
C GLY A 108 3.72 -34.70 5.89
N GLY A 109 2.61 -34.75 5.15
CA GLY A 109 1.57 -35.75 5.30
C GLY A 109 2.07 -37.17 5.00
N GLY A 110 2.91 -37.34 3.97
CA GLY A 110 3.52 -38.63 3.65
C GLY A 110 4.46 -39.14 4.74
N ILE A 111 5.32 -38.28 5.29
CA ILE A 111 6.20 -38.62 6.42
C ILE A 111 5.36 -38.93 7.67
N ALA A 112 4.35 -38.10 7.96
CA ALA A 112 3.44 -38.31 9.08
C ALA A 112 2.71 -39.67 9.00
N GLY A 113 2.22 -40.04 7.82
CA GLY A 113 1.59 -41.35 7.58
C GLY A 113 2.56 -42.51 7.80
N ALA A 114 3.77 -42.43 7.24
CA ALA A 114 4.79 -43.45 7.42
C ALA A 114 5.22 -43.62 8.90
N LEU A 115 5.23 -42.54 9.67
CA LEU A 115 5.52 -42.56 11.10
C LEU A 115 4.38 -43.20 11.91
N ALA A 116 3.13 -42.91 11.57
CA ALA A 116 1.97 -43.55 12.17
C ALA A 116 1.95 -45.06 11.88
N ASP A 117 2.23 -45.46 10.64
CA ASP A 117 2.34 -46.89 10.26
C ASP A 117 3.47 -47.61 11.01
N ALA A 118 4.53 -46.88 11.40
CA ALA A 118 5.63 -47.39 12.23
C ALA A 118 5.32 -47.41 13.74
N GLY A 119 4.10 -47.06 14.16
CA GLY A 119 3.67 -47.01 15.56
C GLY A 119 4.12 -45.74 16.30
N ASN A 120 4.59 -44.71 15.59
CA ASN A 120 5.01 -43.44 16.15
C ASN A 120 3.96 -42.34 15.93
N ASP A 121 2.72 -42.60 16.37
CA ASP A 121 1.57 -41.71 16.11
C ASP A 121 1.80 -40.27 16.59
N GLU A 122 2.36 -40.09 17.79
CA GLU A 122 2.64 -38.77 18.36
C GLU A 122 3.62 -37.97 17.49
N ILE A 123 4.67 -38.62 16.97
CA ILE A 123 5.67 -37.99 16.10
C ILE A 123 5.04 -37.69 14.73
N GLY A 124 4.22 -38.61 14.20
CA GLY A 124 3.48 -38.40 12.96
C GLY A 124 2.58 -37.16 13.02
N VAL A 125 1.79 -37.03 14.10
CA VAL A 125 0.96 -35.84 14.35
C VAL A 125 1.81 -34.58 14.44
N ALA A 126 2.92 -34.61 15.18
CA ALA A 126 3.81 -33.45 15.31
C ALA A 126 4.37 -33.01 13.94
N VAL A 127 4.82 -33.94 13.11
CA VAL A 127 5.30 -33.64 11.74
C VAL A 127 4.19 -33.04 10.89
N MET A 128 2.98 -33.60 10.92
CA MET A 128 1.83 -33.06 10.18
C MET A 128 1.52 -31.61 10.58
N VAL A 129 1.49 -31.32 11.89
CA VAL A 129 1.23 -29.97 12.41
C VAL A 129 2.34 -29.01 11.98
N ILE A 130 3.61 -29.40 12.08
CA ILE A 130 4.74 -28.58 11.65
C ILE A 130 4.63 -28.27 10.15
N SER A 131 4.35 -29.26 9.31
CA SER A 131 4.19 -29.07 7.87
C SER A 131 2.99 -28.18 7.52
N MET A 132 1.89 -28.27 8.27
CA MET A 132 0.74 -27.37 8.10
C MET A 132 1.09 -25.92 8.46
N VAL A 133 1.82 -25.69 9.55
CA VAL A 133 2.28 -24.35 9.94
C VAL A 133 3.25 -23.79 8.91
N LEU A 134 4.22 -24.60 8.45
CA LEU A 134 5.18 -24.19 7.42
C LEU A 134 4.48 -23.86 6.09
N PHE A 135 3.50 -24.67 5.69
CA PHE A 135 2.67 -24.39 4.52
C PHE A 135 1.95 -23.05 4.65
N ALA A 136 1.26 -22.81 5.78
CA ALA A 136 0.50 -21.59 6.01
C ALA A 136 1.40 -20.35 6.02
N VAL A 137 2.55 -20.42 6.69
CA VAL A 137 3.53 -19.32 6.75
C VAL A 137 4.13 -19.03 5.37
N ALA A 138 4.54 -20.08 4.63
CA ALA A 138 5.11 -19.93 3.30
C ALA A 138 4.10 -19.31 2.33
N LEU A 139 2.85 -19.80 2.33
CA LEU A 139 1.78 -19.28 1.50
C LEU A 139 1.47 -17.82 1.84
N PHE A 140 1.36 -17.49 3.13
CA PHE A 140 1.08 -16.12 3.59
C PHE A 140 2.19 -15.14 3.20
N ALA A 141 3.46 -15.49 3.42
CA ALA A 141 4.59 -14.63 3.08
C ALA A 141 4.66 -14.37 1.57
N LEU A 142 4.49 -15.41 0.77
CA LEU A 142 4.60 -15.35 -0.70
C LEU A 142 3.45 -14.57 -1.33
N THR A 143 2.22 -14.83 -0.91
CA THR A 143 1.05 -14.08 -1.37
C THR A 143 1.11 -12.61 -0.97
N SER A 144 1.54 -12.31 0.27
CA SER A 144 1.73 -10.92 0.74
C SER A 144 2.75 -10.19 -0.12
N TRP A 145 3.89 -10.82 -0.42
CA TRP A 145 4.92 -10.23 -1.26
C TRP A 145 4.44 -9.93 -2.68
N MET A 146 3.72 -10.89 -3.28
CA MET A 146 3.13 -10.73 -4.61
C MET A 146 2.07 -9.63 -4.65
N VAL A 147 1.20 -9.54 -3.64
CA VAL A 147 0.15 -8.51 -3.56
C VAL A 147 0.75 -7.11 -3.45
N VAL A 148 1.76 -6.92 -2.60
CA VAL A 148 2.44 -5.63 -2.46
C VAL A 148 3.07 -5.18 -3.78
N GLY A 149 3.74 -6.09 -4.47
CA GLY A 149 4.34 -5.81 -5.77
C GLY A 149 3.31 -5.51 -6.87
N LEU A 150 2.20 -6.25 -6.90
CA LEU A 150 1.07 -6.00 -7.82
C LEU A 150 0.52 -4.57 -7.64
N PHE A 151 0.23 -4.17 -6.39
CA PHE A 151 -0.29 -2.84 -6.11
C PHE A 151 0.73 -1.75 -6.45
N ARG A 152 2.02 -1.97 -6.19
CA ARG A 152 3.08 -1.04 -6.58
C ARG A 152 3.13 -0.82 -8.09
N TRP A 153 3.07 -1.90 -8.86
CA TRP A 153 3.05 -1.82 -10.31
C TRP A 153 1.77 -1.14 -10.84
N ILE A 154 0.59 -1.51 -10.34
CA ILE A 154 -0.68 -0.88 -10.74
C ILE A 154 -0.67 0.63 -10.43
N LEU A 155 -0.14 1.04 -9.28
CA LEU A 155 -0.01 2.46 -8.94
C LEU A 155 0.90 3.19 -9.93
N GLY A 156 2.03 2.58 -10.31
CA GLY A 156 2.92 3.11 -11.35
C GLY A 156 2.22 3.25 -12.71
N VAL A 157 1.45 2.25 -13.13
CA VAL A 157 0.63 2.31 -14.36
C VAL A 157 -0.41 3.43 -14.28
N ALA A 158 -1.09 3.58 -13.14
CA ALA A 158 -2.08 4.64 -12.92
C ALA A 158 -1.46 6.05 -13.01
N ARG A 159 -0.18 6.19 -12.65
CA ARG A 159 0.60 7.43 -12.76
C ARG A 159 1.24 7.66 -14.12
N GLY A 160 1.34 6.63 -14.95
CA GLY A 160 2.06 6.69 -16.22
C GLY A 160 3.58 6.64 -16.04
N GLU A 161 4.05 6.02 -14.94
CA GLU A 161 5.48 5.77 -14.75
C GLU A 161 5.97 4.73 -15.76
N PRO A 162 7.22 4.82 -16.27
CA PRO A 162 7.79 3.89 -17.27
C PRO A 162 8.07 2.48 -16.71
N GLY A 163 7.44 2.11 -15.61
CA GLY A 163 7.61 0.86 -14.92
C GLY A 163 7.01 -0.34 -15.66
N GLY A 164 7.87 -1.27 -16.09
CA GLY A 164 7.43 -2.54 -16.67
C GLY A 164 6.85 -3.52 -15.64
N VAL A 165 6.33 -4.64 -16.13
CA VAL A 165 5.72 -5.73 -15.33
C VAL A 165 6.66 -6.29 -14.24
N GLY A 166 7.98 -6.13 -14.39
CA GLY A 166 8.96 -6.55 -13.39
C GLY A 166 8.79 -5.93 -12.00
N LEU A 167 8.10 -4.79 -11.90
CA LEU A 167 7.77 -4.16 -10.61
C LEU A 167 6.90 -5.05 -9.70
N ILE A 168 6.16 -6.01 -10.26
CA ILE A 168 5.39 -7.00 -9.48
C ILE A 168 6.30 -7.79 -8.52
N PHE A 169 7.59 -7.93 -8.83
CA PHE A 169 8.56 -8.62 -7.98
C PHE A 169 9.32 -7.69 -7.03
N SER A 170 8.93 -6.42 -6.92
CA SER A 170 9.59 -5.42 -6.07
C SER A 170 8.89 -5.17 -4.72
N GLY A 171 8.14 -6.15 -4.21
CA GLY A 171 7.38 -6.04 -2.96
C GLY A 171 8.22 -6.03 -1.67
N GLY A 172 9.50 -6.41 -1.74
CA GLY A 172 10.38 -6.66 -0.58
C GLY A 172 10.44 -5.53 0.46
N PRO A 173 10.76 -4.27 0.08
CA PRO A 173 10.94 -3.17 1.03
C PRO A 173 9.68 -2.83 1.84
N TYR A 174 8.50 -3.12 1.31
CA TYR A 174 7.22 -2.76 1.90
C TYR A 174 6.52 -3.94 2.58
N LEU A 175 7.13 -5.13 2.55
CA LEU A 175 6.50 -6.37 3.02
C LEU A 175 6.14 -6.29 4.50
N LEU A 176 7.09 -5.93 5.37
CA LEU A 176 6.85 -5.86 6.82
C LEU A 176 5.78 -4.82 7.18
N PRO A 177 5.86 -3.56 6.69
CA PRO A 177 4.81 -2.59 6.92
C PRO A 177 3.44 -3.05 6.43
N ALA A 178 3.37 -3.66 5.23
CA ALA A 178 2.14 -4.15 4.63
C ALA A 178 1.56 -5.36 5.38
N MET A 179 2.38 -6.27 5.89
CA MET A 179 1.94 -7.40 6.72
C MET A 179 1.37 -6.90 8.06
N GLY A 180 2.05 -5.95 8.70
CA GLY A 180 1.57 -5.36 9.96
C GLY A 180 0.22 -4.64 9.78
N ALA A 181 0.09 -3.81 8.75
CA ALA A 181 -1.16 -3.13 8.44
C ALA A 181 -2.25 -4.11 7.99
N GLY A 182 -1.87 -5.10 7.16
CA GLY A 182 -2.76 -6.13 6.64
C GLY A 182 -3.34 -7.02 7.73
N LEU A 183 -2.56 -7.37 8.75
CA LEU A 183 -3.05 -8.11 9.92
C LEU A 183 -4.10 -7.30 10.69
N LEU A 184 -3.79 -6.05 11.01
CA LEU A 184 -4.73 -5.15 11.71
C LEU A 184 -6.00 -4.90 10.90
N PHE A 185 -5.85 -4.69 9.59
CA PHE A 185 -6.95 -4.56 8.64
C PHE A 185 -7.83 -5.81 8.63
N THR A 186 -7.23 -6.99 8.56
CA THR A 186 -7.95 -8.26 8.54
C THR A 186 -8.72 -8.46 9.84
N LEU A 187 -8.11 -8.19 11.00
CA LEU A 187 -8.78 -8.24 12.29
C LEU A 187 -9.96 -7.26 12.34
N ALA A 188 -9.74 -5.98 12.01
CA ALA A 188 -10.80 -4.97 12.03
C ALA A 188 -11.98 -5.34 11.11
N THR A 189 -11.67 -5.84 9.91
CA THR A 189 -12.67 -6.23 8.91
C THR A 189 -13.41 -7.50 9.34
N MET A 190 -12.72 -8.48 9.94
CA MET A 190 -13.34 -9.69 10.51
C MET A 190 -14.31 -9.35 11.63
N LEU A 191 -13.93 -8.47 12.57
CA LEU A 191 -14.86 -7.98 13.60
C LEU A 191 -16.07 -7.27 12.98
N GLY A 192 -15.85 -6.49 11.93
CA GLY A 192 -16.92 -5.85 11.17
C GLY A 192 -17.89 -6.86 10.56
N TYR A 193 -17.39 -7.88 9.88
CA TYR A 193 -18.22 -8.95 9.30
C TYR A 193 -18.93 -9.80 10.35
N LEU A 194 -18.31 -10.03 11.51
CA LEU A 194 -18.95 -10.73 12.63
C LEU A 194 -20.14 -9.94 13.20
N ALA A 195 -20.07 -8.61 13.16
CA ALA A 195 -21.19 -7.74 13.55
C ALA A 195 -22.30 -7.71 12.49
N CYS A 196 -21.95 -7.61 11.20
CA CYS A 196 -22.84 -7.81 10.03
C CYS A 196 -22.06 -7.59 8.71
N ILE A 197 -22.60 -8.04 7.57
CA ILE A 197 -22.00 -7.85 6.23
C ILE A 197 -21.78 -6.36 5.91
N VAL A 198 -22.76 -5.50 6.19
CA VAL A 198 -22.70 -4.06 5.86
C VAL A 198 -21.62 -3.32 6.67
N PRO A 199 -21.54 -3.47 8.01
CA PRO A 199 -20.43 -2.93 8.79
C PRO A 199 -19.05 -3.42 8.32
N GLY A 200 -18.91 -4.72 8.00
CA GLY A 200 -17.65 -5.27 7.50
C GLY A 200 -17.21 -4.63 6.18
N LEU A 201 -18.13 -4.46 5.23
CA LEU A 201 -17.84 -3.78 3.97
C LEU A 201 -17.46 -2.30 4.19
N PHE A 202 -18.14 -1.62 5.11
CA PHE A 202 -17.83 -0.23 5.44
C PHE A 202 -16.43 -0.07 6.04
N VAL A 203 -16.02 -0.95 6.94
CA VAL A 203 -14.67 -1.01 7.49
C VAL A 203 -13.64 -1.27 6.39
N ALA A 204 -13.91 -2.24 5.51
CA ALA A 204 -13.04 -2.56 4.39
C ALA A 204 -12.79 -1.34 3.48
N LEU A 205 -13.83 -0.55 3.22
CA LEU A 205 -13.74 0.65 2.38
C LEU A 205 -12.95 1.78 3.04
N ILE A 206 -13.16 2.02 4.33
CA ILE A 206 -12.44 3.05 5.10
C ILE A 206 -10.93 2.76 5.08
N PHE A 207 -10.56 1.49 5.22
CA PHE A 207 -9.16 1.09 5.22
C PHE A 207 -8.59 0.75 3.85
N SER A 208 -9.40 0.67 2.79
CA SER A 208 -8.96 0.26 1.44
C SER A 208 -7.73 1.00 0.89
N GLN A 209 -7.42 2.19 1.44
CA GLN A 209 -6.32 3.03 0.99
C GLN A 209 -4.99 2.78 1.71
N PHE A 210 -4.96 1.93 2.75
CA PHE A 210 -3.77 1.71 3.57
C PHE A 210 -2.57 1.24 2.73
N LEU A 211 -2.79 0.31 1.79
CA LEU A 211 -1.71 -0.28 1.02
C LEU A 211 -1.10 0.73 0.05
N TRP A 212 -1.90 1.60 -0.55
CA TRP A 212 -1.42 2.69 -1.39
C TRP A 212 -0.59 3.69 -0.60
N LEU A 213 -1.01 4.03 0.63
CA LEU A 213 -0.27 4.94 1.52
C LEU A 213 1.08 4.36 1.95
N ILE A 214 1.18 3.05 2.19
CA ILE A 214 2.46 2.38 2.47
C ILE A 214 3.38 2.48 1.26
N LEU A 215 2.87 2.18 0.07
CA LEU A 215 3.65 2.16 -1.16
C LEU A 215 4.10 3.55 -1.61
N ASP A 216 3.25 4.54 -1.44
CA ASP A 216 3.46 5.92 -1.88
C ASP A 216 4.29 6.72 -0.85
N ARG A 217 3.94 6.61 0.43
CA ARG A 217 4.48 7.46 1.50
C ARG A 217 5.45 6.75 2.44
N ASN A 218 5.72 5.46 2.23
CA ASN A 218 6.46 4.64 3.18
C ASN A 218 5.85 4.71 4.61
N ALA A 219 4.53 4.85 4.70
CA ALA A 219 3.82 4.95 5.97
C ALA A 219 4.00 3.66 6.79
N GLY A 220 4.13 3.81 8.11
CA GLY A 220 4.16 2.67 9.03
C GLY A 220 2.79 1.96 9.12
N PRO A 221 2.73 0.75 9.71
CA PRO A 221 1.50 -0.05 9.78
C PRO A 221 0.28 0.71 10.33
N LEU A 222 0.40 1.27 11.54
CA LEU A 222 -0.68 1.98 12.22
C LEU A 222 -0.99 3.33 11.58
N ASP A 223 0.05 4.04 11.15
CA ASP A 223 -0.09 5.35 10.51
C ASP A 223 -0.81 5.23 9.17
N SER A 224 -0.52 4.21 8.37
CA SER A 224 -1.20 3.96 7.09
C SER A 224 -2.71 3.74 7.25
N LEU A 225 -3.13 3.03 8.31
CA LEU A 225 -4.54 2.78 8.60
C LEU A 225 -5.25 4.05 9.07
N SER A 226 -4.62 4.82 9.97
CA SER A 226 -5.12 6.12 10.43
C SER A 226 -5.25 7.13 9.29
N GLN A 227 -4.24 7.20 8.43
CA GLN A 227 -4.25 8.04 7.24
C GLN A 227 -5.31 7.59 6.23
N SER A 228 -5.55 6.29 6.07
CA SER A 228 -6.64 5.78 5.23
C SER A 228 -8.00 6.24 5.74
N MET A 229 -8.24 6.20 7.06
CA MET A 229 -9.50 6.71 7.62
C MET A 229 -9.72 8.18 7.29
N ARG A 230 -8.69 9.01 7.47
CA ARG A 230 -8.75 10.45 7.20
C ARG A 230 -8.86 10.75 5.70
N LEU A 231 -8.21 9.98 4.85
CA LEU A 231 -8.26 10.16 3.40
C LEU A 231 -9.64 9.81 2.83
N THR A 232 -10.32 8.84 3.43
CA THR A 232 -11.67 8.42 3.02
C THR A 232 -12.78 9.28 3.62
N GLU A 233 -12.48 10.17 4.57
CA GLU A 233 -13.44 11.16 5.08
C GLU A 233 -13.91 12.10 3.96
N GLY A 234 -15.23 12.34 3.90
CA GLY A 234 -15.85 13.11 2.82
C GLY A 234 -16.15 12.32 1.54
N ASN A 235 -15.46 11.21 1.28
CA ASN A 235 -15.60 10.40 0.05
C ASN A 235 -16.19 9.00 0.27
N ARG A 236 -16.64 8.69 1.50
CA ARG A 236 -17.12 7.34 1.88
C ARG A 236 -18.24 6.80 0.99
N MET A 237 -19.19 7.66 0.58
CA MET A 237 -20.29 7.26 -0.28
C MET A 237 -19.81 6.93 -1.70
N SER A 238 -18.92 7.75 -2.25
CA SER A 238 -18.32 7.49 -3.56
C SER A 238 -17.48 6.21 -3.55
N LEU A 239 -16.71 5.96 -2.49
CA LEU A 239 -15.96 4.71 -2.31
C LEU A 239 -16.88 3.51 -2.13
N PHE A 240 -18.00 3.67 -1.41
CA PHE A 240 -19.01 2.63 -1.28
C PHE A 240 -19.61 2.26 -2.64
N LEU A 241 -19.99 3.25 -3.44
CA LEU A 241 -20.49 3.02 -4.79
C LEU A 241 -19.43 2.38 -5.70
N LEU A 242 -18.18 2.82 -5.61
CA LEU A 242 -17.06 2.22 -6.35
C LEU A 242 -16.82 0.76 -5.92
N GLY A 243 -16.99 0.46 -4.62
CA GLY A 243 -16.97 -0.90 -4.08
C GLY A 243 -18.11 -1.76 -4.60
N LEU A 244 -19.33 -1.22 -4.70
CA LEU A 244 -20.46 -1.92 -5.32
C LEU A 244 -20.23 -2.19 -6.81
N ILE A 245 -19.65 -1.24 -7.54
CA ILE A 245 -19.26 -1.43 -8.95
C ILE A 245 -18.21 -2.55 -9.05
N ALA A 246 -17.16 -2.50 -8.22
CA ALA A 246 -16.14 -3.55 -8.17
C ALA A 246 -16.76 -4.93 -7.87
N MET A 247 -17.69 -5.00 -6.92
CA MET A 247 -18.42 -6.22 -6.59
C MET A 247 -19.26 -6.70 -7.77
N GLY A 248 -19.99 -5.82 -8.44
CA GLY A 248 -20.77 -6.14 -9.65
C GLY A 248 -19.91 -6.67 -10.79
N ILE A 249 -18.78 -6.02 -11.08
CA ILE A 249 -17.79 -6.47 -12.08
C ILE A 249 -17.25 -7.86 -11.70
N SER A 250 -16.95 -8.07 -10.41
CA SER A 250 -16.42 -9.35 -9.93
C SER A 250 -17.46 -10.47 -10.04
N LEU A 251 -18.73 -10.19 -9.72
CA LEU A 251 -19.82 -11.14 -9.83
C LEU A 251 -20.06 -11.55 -11.28
N VAL A 252 -20.17 -10.57 -12.20
CA VAL A 252 -20.34 -10.83 -13.64
C VAL A 252 -19.13 -11.59 -14.19
N GLY A 253 -17.92 -11.19 -13.79
CA GLY A 253 -16.70 -11.90 -14.16
C GLY A 253 -16.70 -13.34 -13.67
N GLY A 254 -17.17 -13.63 -12.46
CA GLY A 254 -17.22 -14.97 -11.90
C GLY A 254 -17.97 -15.99 -12.75
N PHE A 255 -18.93 -15.55 -13.57
CA PHE A 255 -19.68 -16.43 -14.49
C PHE A 255 -18.96 -16.69 -15.83
N ILE A 256 -17.89 -15.94 -16.14
CA ILE A 256 -17.17 -16.01 -17.43
C ILE A 256 -15.75 -16.54 -17.16
N PRO A 257 -15.36 -17.70 -17.74
CA PRO A 257 -14.00 -18.22 -17.60
C PRO A 257 -12.94 -17.21 -18.04
N PHE A 258 -11.84 -17.12 -17.31
CA PHE A 258 -10.71 -16.20 -17.58
C PHE A 258 -11.03 -14.71 -17.53
N SER A 259 -12.25 -14.30 -17.20
CA SER A 259 -12.61 -12.87 -17.05
C SER A 259 -11.75 -12.14 -16.03
N PHE A 260 -11.24 -12.85 -15.02
CA PHE A 260 -10.38 -12.32 -13.97
C PHE A 260 -9.09 -11.67 -14.51
N LEU A 261 -8.61 -12.11 -15.69
CA LEU A 261 -7.48 -11.47 -16.35
C LEU A 261 -7.81 -10.02 -16.75
N PHE A 262 -9.08 -9.70 -17.01
CA PHE A 262 -9.55 -8.37 -17.39
C PHE A 262 -10.12 -7.60 -16.20
N THR A 263 -10.99 -8.24 -15.42
CA THR A 263 -11.70 -7.61 -14.31
C THR A 263 -10.75 -7.27 -13.15
N GLY A 264 -9.80 -8.14 -12.83
CA GLY A 264 -8.80 -7.93 -11.78
C GLY A 264 -8.01 -6.63 -11.97
N PRO A 265 -7.21 -6.48 -13.05
CA PRO A 265 -6.42 -5.28 -13.26
C PRO A 265 -7.28 -4.03 -13.42
N PHE A 266 -8.49 -4.14 -14.00
CA PHE A 266 -9.40 -3.00 -14.08
C PHE A 266 -9.86 -2.52 -12.69
N ILE A 267 -10.27 -3.43 -11.80
CA ILE A 267 -10.68 -3.09 -10.44
C ILE A 267 -9.51 -2.50 -9.64
N TYR A 268 -8.31 -3.09 -9.73
CA TYR A 268 -7.14 -2.54 -9.04
C TYR A 268 -6.76 -1.15 -9.55
N LEU A 269 -6.83 -0.94 -10.87
CA LEU A 269 -6.56 0.35 -11.49
C LEU A 269 -7.60 1.39 -11.09
N MET A 270 -8.87 1.00 -10.99
CA MET A 270 -9.96 1.85 -10.49
C MET A 270 -9.71 2.32 -9.06
N MET A 271 -9.27 1.42 -8.17
CA MET A 271 -8.91 1.78 -6.80
C MET A 271 -7.66 2.68 -6.75
N ALA A 272 -6.67 2.43 -7.61
CA ALA A 272 -5.48 3.28 -7.71
C ALA A 272 -5.82 4.69 -8.20
N VAL A 273 -6.68 4.83 -9.21
CA VAL A 273 -7.16 6.14 -9.68
C VAL A 273 -7.94 6.86 -8.58
N ALA A 274 -8.82 6.16 -7.87
CA ALA A 274 -9.53 6.75 -6.72
C ALA A 274 -8.55 7.28 -5.66
N TYR A 275 -7.50 6.52 -5.33
CA TYR A 275 -6.43 6.96 -4.44
C TYR A 275 -5.74 8.25 -4.94
N LEU A 276 -5.34 8.28 -6.22
CA LEU A 276 -4.69 9.45 -6.83
C LEU A 276 -5.61 10.68 -6.79
N ARG A 277 -6.91 10.51 -7.06
CA ARG A 277 -7.88 11.61 -7.01
C ARG A 277 -8.08 12.14 -5.59
N MET A 278 -8.22 11.27 -4.59
CA MET A 278 -8.34 11.68 -3.18
C MET A 278 -7.07 12.35 -2.65
N THR A 279 -5.90 11.99 -3.19
CA THR A 279 -4.62 12.62 -2.83
C THR A 279 -4.26 13.81 -3.71
N GLY A 280 -5.04 14.14 -4.74
CA GLY A 280 -4.77 15.25 -5.67
C GLY A 280 -3.61 15.00 -6.64
N GLN A 281 -3.19 13.75 -6.84
CA GLN A 281 -2.11 13.37 -7.75
C GLN A 281 -2.59 13.28 -9.20
N THR A 282 -1.67 13.46 -10.15
CA THR A 282 -1.94 13.35 -11.59
C THR A 282 -2.03 11.90 -12.03
N THR A 283 -2.98 11.61 -12.92
CA THR A 283 -3.20 10.28 -13.53
C THR A 283 -2.62 10.22 -14.94
N ALA A 284 -2.32 9.01 -15.43
CA ALA A 284 -1.67 8.79 -16.73
C ALA A 284 -2.45 9.37 -17.92
N ASP A 285 -3.79 9.34 -17.87
CA ASP A 285 -4.64 9.91 -18.92
C ASP A 285 -4.45 11.43 -19.08
N MET A 286 -4.15 12.14 -17.97
CA MET A 286 -3.87 13.58 -18.02
C MET A 286 -2.52 13.88 -18.68
N LEU A 287 -1.54 12.99 -18.53
CA LEU A 287 -0.23 13.14 -19.17
C LEU A 287 -0.31 12.90 -20.68
N GLN A 288 -1.12 11.93 -21.11
CA GLN A 288 -1.37 11.63 -22.52
C GLN A 288 -2.10 12.76 -23.24
N ASN A 289 -2.99 13.48 -22.54
CA ASN A 289 -3.75 14.60 -23.09
C ASN A 289 -3.06 15.97 -22.95
N ARG A 290 -1.81 16.03 -22.46
CA ARG A 290 -1.04 17.28 -22.56
C ARG A 290 -0.71 17.52 -24.04
N PRO A 291 -1.16 18.64 -24.65
CA PRO A 291 -0.70 18.96 -25.98
C PRO A 291 0.83 19.01 -25.96
N MET A 292 1.48 18.44 -26.98
CA MET A 292 2.93 18.53 -27.22
C MET A 292 3.40 19.98 -27.51
N ALA A 293 2.83 20.97 -26.83
CA ALA A 293 3.02 22.39 -27.01
C ALA A 293 4.11 22.98 -26.09
N MET A 294 4.85 22.15 -25.35
CA MET A 294 6.12 22.58 -24.76
C MET A 294 7.20 21.56 -25.10
N GLY A 295 7.82 21.78 -26.26
CA GLY A 295 9.14 21.23 -26.57
C GLY A 295 10.17 21.75 -25.58
N MET A 296 10.22 21.15 -24.39
CA MET A 296 11.39 21.22 -23.55
C MET A 296 12.32 20.07 -23.95
N PRO A 297 13.56 20.37 -24.39
CA PRO A 297 14.55 19.33 -24.64
C PRO A 297 14.89 18.59 -23.33
N PRO A 298 15.34 17.33 -23.42
CA PRO A 298 15.68 16.52 -22.25
C PRO A 298 16.74 17.23 -21.39
N GLN A 299 16.44 17.40 -20.10
CA GLN A 299 17.41 17.73 -19.04
C GLN A 299 17.63 16.51 -18.16
#